data_AF-A0A085MB11-F1
#
_entry.id   AF-A0A085MB11-F1
#
_cell.length_a   1.000
_cell.length_b   1.000
_cell.length_c   1.000
_cell.angle_alpha   90.00
_cell.angle_beta   90.00
_cell.angle_gamma   90.00
#
_symmetry.space_group_name_H-M   'P 1'
#
loop_
_entity.id
_entity.type
_entity.pdbx_description
1 polymer ?
#
loop_
_entity_poly.entity_id
_entity_poly.type
_entity_poly.pdbx_seq_one_letter_code
_entity_poly.pdbx_strand_id
1 'polypeptide(L)'
;MCIYIQLHRTKFHRKSNMLFPVFLTLYTCVHLAIGSPLTIPIAEEWRSPFIEAFNKFRASLRSSNMESITEWSTDLEEDAQNNGALCKTTIEKGTAYVINNDLITPDNLASLLSKAKTNYATYKDTCSSSKNDGNCQSYKQITWYRGGKIGCALTKCDTTAIKNYTLTCVFQQKADLDQKLTYASGTPCTFCASSETCTSPNFLCVPVDAVAPSAPTYCGGSVPTQLIPLYRMVHKTTSATILTPEQNPTLATGFENKGLFGYVSSSADCKCNRLSPLIQMSASGVVDYVHVIGEEKVSYYSQKNYKFVRTLGFVVSSPGLCGSNATVHQFIRSSSYNYYTADEDEAKLMLQRTGSNTAYWFVGKPFAFWA
;
A
#
# COMPACT_ATOMS: atom_id res chain seq x y z
N MET A 1 25.62 9.13 -9.08
CA MET A 1 25.39 8.57 -10.44
C MET A 1 24.13 9.21 -10.97
N CYS A 2 24.25 10.13 -11.94
CA CYS A 2 23.11 10.91 -12.44
C CYS A 2 22.50 10.20 -13.64
N ILE A 3 21.20 9.92 -13.60
CA ILE A 3 20.46 9.31 -14.72
C ILE A 3 19.81 10.44 -15.54
N TYR A 4 20.00 10.36 -16.86
CA TYR A 4 19.56 11.38 -17.83
C TYR A 4 18.18 10.99 -18.37
N ILE A 5 17.19 11.88 -18.29
CA ILE A 5 15.88 11.70 -18.97
C ILE A 5 15.76 12.76 -20.06
N GLN A 6 15.89 12.33 -21.31
CA GLN A 6 15.70 13.14 -22.51
C GLN A 6 14.20 13.18 -22.86
N LEU A 7 13.55 14.34 -22.67
CA LEU A 7 12.23 14.61 -23.23
C LEU A 7 12.37 15.43 -24.52
N HIS A 8 12.30 14.75 -25.66
CA HIS A 8 12.17 15.41 -26.96
C HIS A 8 10.85 16.18 -27.04
N ARG A 9 10.91 17.49 -27.29
CA ARG A 9 9.79 18.27 -27.84
C ARG A 9 10.11 18.82 -29.22
N THR A 10 9.06 18.94 -30.01
CA THR A 10 9.08 19.08 -31.47
C THR A 10 9.30 20.51 -31.96
N LYS A 11 9.71 20.61 -33.23
CA LYS A 11 10.10 21.85 -33.93
C LYS A 11 8.97 22.90 -33.96
N PHE A 12 9.33 24.16 -33.82
CA PHE A 12 8.58 25.28 -34.40
C PHE A 12 9.55 26.26 -35.09
N HIS A 13 9.24 26.66 -36.32
CA HIS A 13 10.07 27.55 -37.15
C HIS A 13 9.43 28.94 -37.26
N ARG A 14 10.14 30.03 -36.89
CA ARG A 14 10.19 31.25 -37.72
C ARG A 14 11.28 32.27 -37.34
N LYS A 15 12.20 32.46 -38.30
CA LYS A 15 12.87 33.71 -38.74
C LYS A 15 13.35 34.79 -37.73
N SER A 16 14.69 34.84 -37.63
CA SER A 16 15.57 35.99 -37.99
C SER A 16 16.09 36.98 -36.93
N ASN A 17 17.35 37.34 -37.16
CA ASN A 17 18.14 38.51 -36.71
C ASN A 17 18.90 38.43 -35.38
N MET A 18 20.19 38.13 -35.55
CA MET A 18 21.38 38.48 -34.75
C MET A 18 21.21 39.44 -33.57
N LEU A 19 21.55 38.92 -32.38
CA LEU A 19 22.52 39.56 -31.46
C LEU A 19 23.00 38.48 -30.48
N PHE A 20 24.32 38.35 -30.29
CA PHE A 20 24.95 37.29 -29.49
C PHE A 20 25.38 37.87 -28.13
N PRO A 21 24.64 37.65 -27.04
CA PRO A 21 25.19 37.77 -25.70
C PRO A 21 25.86 36.44 -25.31
N VAL A 22 27.08 36.51 -24.77
CA VAL A 22 27.74 35.36 -24.13
C VAL A 22 26.98 35.06 -22.83
N PHE A 23 26.03 34.12 -22.89
CA PHE A 23 25.40 33.58 -21.69
C PHE A 23 26.40 32.67 -20.98
N LEU A 24 27.09 33.26 -20.00
CA LEU A 24 27.82 32.51 -18.98
C LEU A 24 26.80 31.71 -18.17
N THR A 25 26.59 30.45 -18.52
CA THR A 25 25.73 29.54 -17.77
C THR A 25 26.36 29.26 -16.42
N LEU A 26 25.95 30.03 -15.41
CA LEU A 26 26.09 29.69 -14.01
C LEU A 26 25.37 28.36 -13.76
N TYR A 27 26.12 27.26 -13.92
CA TYR A 27 25.77 25.97 -13.37
C TYR A 27 25.80 26.11 -11.85
N THR A 28 24.66 26.48 -11.26
CA THR A 28 24.42 26.31 -9.83
C THR A 28 24.38 24.82 -9.55
N CYS A 29 25.57 24.28 -9.27
CA CYS A 29 25.70 22.98 -8.65
C CYS A 29 24.92 23.05 -7.33
N VAL A 30 23.75 22.42 -7.27
CA VAL A 30 23.01 22.27 -6.01
C VAL A 30 23.87 21.36 -5.16
N HIS A 31 24.68 21.96 -4.30
CA HIS A 31 25.35 21.27 -3.22
C HIS A 31 24.25 20.71 -2.30
N LEU A 32 23.89 19.44 -2.52
CA LEU A 32 23.27 18.61 -1.51
C LEU A 32 24.25 18.54 -0.35
N ALA A 33 24.03 19.41 0.63
CA ALA A 33 24.84 19.45 1.84
C ALA A 33 24.69 18.11 2.55
N ILE A 34 25.81 17.50 2.92
CA ILE A 34 25.81 16.26 3.69
C ILE A 34 25.15 16.57 5.03
N GLY A 35 23.93 16.04 5.26
CA GLY A 35 23.07 16.39 6.40
C GLY A 35 21.76 17.11 6.04
N SER A 36 21.44 17.33 4.76
CA SER A 36 20.09 17.78 4.35
C SER A 36 19.01 16.73 4.69
N PRO A 37 17.83 17.15 5.19
CA PRO A 37 16.70 16.25 5.43
C PRO A 37 16.32 15.43 4.18
N LEU A 38 16.08 14.13 4.38
CA LEU A 38 15.54 13.26 3.33
C LEU A 38 14.05 13.03 3.56
N THR A 39 13.23 13.79 2.85
CA THR A 39 11.79 13.56 2.77
C THR A 39 11.50 12.46 1.75
N ILE A 40 10.71 11.47 2.16
CA ILE A 40 10.29 10.31 1.39
C ILE A 40 8.76 10.38 1.30
N PRO A 41 8.16 10.46 0.09
CA PRO A 41 6.73 10.27 -0.10
C PRO A 41 6.26 8.93 0.48
N ILE A 42 5.02 8.85 0.92
CA ILE A 42 4.48 7.59 1.44
C ILE A 42 4.17 6.69 0.26
N ALA A 43 4.78 5.49 0.27
CA ALA A 43 4.52 4.46 -0.74
C ALA A 43 3.02 4.19 -0.85
N GLU A 44 2.51 4.02 -2.08
CA GLU A 44 1.07 4.03 -2.33
C GLU A 44 0.35 2.90 -1.58
N GLU A 45 1.00 1.74 -1.45
CA GLU A 45 0.54 0.59 -0.67
C GLU A 45 0.45 0.86 0.84
N TRP A 46 1.12 1.88 1.37
CA TRP A 46 1.09 2.27 2.78
C TRP A 46 0.04 3.33 3.10
N ARG A 47 -0.48 4.07 2.11
CA ARG A 47 -1.45 5.18 2.31
C ARG A 47 -2.72 4.72 3.05
N SER A 48 -3.35 3.65 2.58
CA SER A 48 -4.54 3.07 3.22
C SER A 48 -4.23 2.46 4.60
N PRO A 49 -3.18 1.63 4.79
CA PRO A 49 -2.73 1.20 6.11
C PRO A 49 -2.44 2.34 7.11
N PHE A 50 -1.92 3.49 6.67
CA PHE A 50 -1.73 4.65 7.53
C PHE A 50 -3.07 5.22 8.03
N ILE A 51 -4.07 5.35 7.14
CA ILE A 51 -5.44 5.75 7.51
C ILE A 51 -6.06 4.74 8.47
N GLU A 52 -5.92 3.43 8.20
CA GLU A 52 -6.36 2.36 9.10
C GLU A 52 -5.71 2.48 10.50
N ALA A 53 -4.41 2.77 10.57
CA ALA A 53 -3.68 2.95 11.83
C ALA A 53 -4.13 4.20 12.62
N PHE A 54 -4.34 5.34 11.95
CA PHE A 54 -4.90 6.53 12.58
C PHE A 54 -6.34 6.30 13.07
N ASN A 55 -7.20 5.70 12.25
CA ASN A 55 -8.59 5.40 12.64
C ASN A 55 -8.66 4.39 13.79
N LYS A 56 -7.79 3.37 13.81
CA LYS A 56 -7.65 2.44 14.96
C LYS A 56 -7.23 3.15 16.24
N PHE A 57 -6.35 4.14 16.16
CA PHE A 57 -6.00 4.98 17.31
C PHE A 57 -7.17 5.87 17.75
N ARG A 58 -7.83 6.58 16.82
CA ARG A 58 -9.03 7.41 17.09
C ARG A 58 -10.15 6.60 17.75
N ALA A 59 -10.41 5.39 17.25
CA ALA A 59 -11.35 4.42 17.81
C ALA A 59 -11.03 4.04 19.27
N SER A 60 -9.75 3.85 19.60
CA SER A 60 -9.30 3.49 20.95
C SER A 60 -9.61 4.54 22.02
N LEU A 61 -9.90 5.79 21.61
CA LEU A 61 -10.30 6.87 22.51
C LEU A 61 -11.75 6.73 22.98
N ARG A 62 -12.55 5.87 22.33
CA ARG A 62 -13.97 5.59 22.64
C ARG A 62 -14.82 6.86 22.80
N SER A 63 -14.64 7.81 21.90
CA SER A 63 -15.31 9.10 21.92
C SER A 63 -16.69 9.06 21.29
N SER A 64 -17.61 9.86 21.83
CA SER A 64 -19.01 9.96 21.40
C SER A 64 -19.23 10.56 20.02
N ASN A 65 -18.28 11.37 19.50
CA ASN A 65 -18.44 12.13 18.24
C ASN A 65 -17.23 12.03 17.29
N MET A 66 -16.41 10.98 17.41
CA MET A 66 -15.17 10.87 16.64
C MET A 66 -15.46 10.42 15.21
N GLU A 67 -15.24 11.31 14.25
CA GLU A 67 -15.35 11.03 12.82
C GLU A 67 -14.14 10.24 12.30
N SER A 68 -14.34 9.43 11.27
CA SER A 68 -13.25 8.75 10.55
C SER A 68 -12.45 9.69 9.66
N ILE A 69 -11.14 9.47 9.58
CA ILE A 69 -10.35 9.89 8.41
C ILE A 69 -10.82 9.04 7.22
N THR A 70 -11.25 9.67 6.14
CA THR A 70 -12.01 9.01 5.07
C THR A 70 -11.13 8.50 3.93
N GLU A 71 -10.11 9.27 3.53
CA GLU A 71 -9.32 9.01 2.32
C GLU A 71 -7.96 9.74 2.37
N TRP A 72 -7.06 9.34 1.48
CA TRP A 72 -5.76 9.98 1.29
C TRP A 72 -5.85 11.13 0.28
N SER A 73 -5.12 12.21 0.50
CA SER A 73 -5.02 13.33 -0.42
C SER A 73 -3.56 13.58 -0.80
N THR A 74 -3.28 13.49 -2.10
CA THR A 74 -1.97 13.80 -2.69
C THR A 74 -1.52 15.22 -2.39
N ASP A 75 -2.46 16.17 -2.44
CA ASP A 75 -2.21 17.60 -2.23
C ASP A 75 -1.77 17.86 -0.77
N LEU A 76 -2.43 17.20 0.19
CA LEU A 76 -2.03 17.24 1.61
C LEU A 76 -0.73 16.45 1.88
N GLU A 77 -0.42 15.44 1.05
CA GLU A 77 0.88 14.74 1.11
C GLU A 77 2.01 15.62 0.57
N GLU A 78 1.77 16.44 -0.47
CA GLU A 78 2.72 17.44 -0.95
C GLU A 78 2.97 18.53 0.11
N ASP A 79 1.91 19.06 0.73
CA ASP A 79 2.03 19.97 1.89
C ASP A 79 2.82 19.31 3.04
N ALA A 80 2.56 18.03 3.34
CA ALA A 80 3.30 17.29 4.35
C ALA A 80 4.78 17.08 4.00
N GLN A 81 5.12 16.90 2.71
CA GLN A 81 6.50 16.81 2.24
C GLN A 81 7.24 18.13 2.43
N ASN A 82 6.61 19.25 2.04
CA ASN A 82 7.13 20.60 2.19
C ASN A 82 7.38 20.94 3.68
N ASN A 83 6.40 20.64 4.56
CA ASN A 83 6.51 20.88 5.99
C ASN A 83 7.50 19.94 6.68
N GLY A 84 7.57 18.67 6.27
CA GLY A 84 8.52 17.68 6.78
C GLY A 84 9.97 18.05 6.46
N ALA A 85 10.24 18.53 5.24
CA ALA A 85 11.59 18.90 4.78
C ALA A 85 12.26 20.00 5.63
N LEU A 86 11.49 20.76 6.42
CA LEU A 86 12.02 21.76 7.34
C LEU A 86 12.64 21.16 8.62
N CYS A 87 12.31 19.90 8.96
CA CYS A 87 12.70 19.24 10.21
C CYS A 87 12.43 20.07 11.48
N LYS A 88 11.33 20.84 11.48
CA LYS A 88 10.86 21.64 12.63
C LYS A 88 9.68 20.95 13.29
N THR A 89 9.57 21.09 14.61
CA THR A 89 8.44 20.60 15.42
C THR A 89 7.41 21.69 15.71
N THR A 90 7.58 22.88 15.12
CA THR A 90 6.63 23.99 15.20
C THR A 90 5.40 23.66 14.36
N ILE A 91 4.21 23.77 14.96
CA ILE A 91 2.95 23.33 14.36
C ILE A 91 2.40 24.42 13.47
N GLU A 92 2.24 24.13 12.18
CA GLU A 92 1.32 24.86 11.33
C GLU A 92 -0.12 24.38 11.55
N LYS A 93 -1.10 25.27 11.47
CA LYS A 93 -2.50 24.94 11.75
C LYS A 93 -3.04 23.92 10.72
N GLY A 94 -3.34 22.71 11.20
CA GLY A 94 -3.72 21.55 10.38
C GLY A 94 -2.66 20.44 10.34
N THR A 95 -1.46 20.66 10.89
CA THR A 95 -0.34 19.72 10.82
C THR A 95 -0.12 19.00 12.15
N ALA A 96 0.29 17.73 12.10
CA ALA A 96 0.77 16.97 13.24
C ALA A 96 2.07 16.22 12.89
N TYR A 97 2.88 15.95 13.91
CA TYR A 97 4.14 15.22 13.78
C TYR A 97 4.16 14.03 14.72
N VAL A 98 4.71 12.91 14.24
CA VAL A 98 5.10 11.76 15.07
C VAL A 98 6.59 11.53 14.88
N ILE A 99 7.35 11.54 15.97
CA ILE A 99 8.81 11.39 15.95
C ILE A 99 9.18 10.05 16.56
N ASN A 100 10.05 9.30 15.90
CA ASN A 100 10.58 8.03 16.39
C ASN A 100 12.03 7.84 15.94
N ASN A 101 12.83 7.10 16.71
CA ASN A 101 14.24 6.83 16.35
C ASN A 101 14.32 5.83 15.18
N ASP A 102 13.38 4.88 15.12
CA ASP A 102 13.25 3.89 14.05
C ASP A 102 12.23 4.32 12.99
N LEU A 103 12.26 3.65 11.84
CA LEU A 103 11.32 3.89 10.74
C LEU A 103 9.86 3.81 11.21
N ILE A 104 9.08 4.84 10.91
CA ILE A 104 7.64 4.86 11.19
C ILE A 104 6.91 4.12 10.07
N THR A 105 6.12 3.11 10.44
CA THR A 105 5.36 2.25 9.52
C THR A 105 3.90 2.18 9.98
N PRO A 106 2.97 1.77 9.10
CA PRO A 106 1.57 1.56 9.49
C PRO A 106 1.42 0.65 10.73
N ASP A 107 2.21 -0.43 10.81
CA ASP A 107 2.16 -1.41 11.90
C ASP A 107 2.54 -0.81 13.26
N ASN A 108 3.53 0.09 13.30
CA ASN A 108 4.00 0.68 14.55
C ASN A 108 3.31 2.01 14.92
N LEU A 109 2.70 2.71 13.95
CA LEU A 109 2.12 4.03 14.17
C LEU A 109 1.08 4.05 15.29
N ALA A 110 0.12 3.12 15.33
CA ALA A 110 -0.91 3.11 16.37
C ALA A 110 -0.33 2.98 17.79
N SER A 111 0.81 2.30 17.95
CA SER A 111 1.56 2.21 19.21
C SER A 111 2.27 3.52 19.54
N LEU A 112 2.90 4.18 18.55
CA LEU A 112 3.53 5.50 18.72
C LEU A 112 2.51 6.58 19.11
N LEU A 113 1.34 6.60 18.48
CA LEU A 113 0.23 7.49 18.83
C LEU A 113 -0.30 7.21 20.26
N SER A 114 -0.38 5.94 20.65
CA SER A 114 -0.75 5.54 22.01
C SER A 114 0.27 5.99 23.06
N LYS A 115 1.57 6.06 22.72
CA LYS A 115 2.59 6.68 23.57
C LYS A 115 2.41 8.20 23.65
N ALA A 116 2.14 8.87 22.53
CA ALA A 116 1.93 10.34 22.52
C ALA A 116 0.79 10.80 23.46
N LYS A 117 -0.19 9.93 23.75
CA LYS A 117 -1.24 10.15 24.75
C LYS A 117 -0.72 10.50 26.15
N THR A 118 0.46 10.06 26.56
CA THR A 118 1.02 10.41 27.89
C THR A 118 1.42 11.87 28.02
N ASN A 119 1.50 12.59 26.90
CA ASN A 119 1.87 14.01 26.86
C ASN A 119 0.65 14.95 26.99
N TYR A 120 -0.56 14.39 27.12
CA TYR A 120 -1.82 15.13 27.24
C TYR A 120 -2.70 14.60 28.38
N ALA A 121 -2.95 15.44 29.39
CA ALA A 121 -3.87 15.11 30.48
C ALA A 121 -5.32 15.44 30.08
N THR A 122 -6.01 14.49 29.43
CA THR A 122 -7.36 14.67 28.84
C THR A 122 -8.39 15.33 29.77
N TYR A 123 -8.34 15.02 31.07
CA TYR A 123 -9.29 15.52 32.08
C TYR A 123 -8.97 16.93 32.60
N LYS A 124 -7.74 17.41 32.36
CA LYS A 124 -7.26 18.73 32.81
C LYS A 124 -7.13 19.74 31.68
N ASP A 125 -7.16 19.31 30.41
CA ASP A 125 -6.79 20.13 29.24
C ASP A 125 -5.42 20.80 29.45
N THR A 126 -4.47 19.99 29.91
CA THR A 126 -3.08 20.42 30.09
C THR A 126 -2.16 19.45 29.37
N CYS A 127 -1.41 19.99 28.42
CA CYS A 127 -0.14 19.42 27.99
C CYS A 127 0.76 19.20 29.23
N SER A 128 1.51 18.09 29.26
CA SER A 128 2.41 17.77 30.39
C SER A 128 3.57 18.78 30.50
N SER A 129 3.98 19.31 29.36
CA SER A 129 4.87 20.47 29.15
C SER A 129 4.02 21.69 28.73
N SER A 130 4.61 22.89 28.58
CA SER A 130 3.87 24.11 28.21
C SER A 130 2.90 23.96 27.01
N LYS A 131 1.85 24.81 26.92
CA LYS A 131 0.83 24.80 25.84
C LYS A 131 1.38 24.83 24.39
N ASN A 132 2.64 25.20 24.21
CA ASN A 132 3.34 25.30 22.93
C ASN A 132 4.22 24.07 22.61
N ASP A 133 4.07 22.96 23.35
CA ASP A 133 4.73 21.69 23.02
C ASP A 133 4.12 21.10 21.73
N GLY A 134 4.93 21.00 20.67
CA GLY A 134 4.54 20.44 19.38
C GLY A 134 4.03 18.99 19.47
N ASN A 135 4.46 18.21 20.47
CA ASN A 135 3.92 16.87 20.70
C ASN A 135 2.46 16.91 21.18
N CYS A 136 2.16 17.86 22.08
CA CYS A 136 0.80 18.04 22.60
C CYS A 136 -0.14 18.59 21.52
N GLN A 137 0.31 19.58 20.74
CA GLN A 137 -0.47 20.14 19.65
C GLN A 137 -0.69 19.10 18.51
N SER A 138 0.32 18.26 18.22
CA SER A 138 0.17 17.11 17.32
C SER A 138 -0.89 16.13 17.82
N TYR A 139 -0.86 15.79 19.11
CA TYR A 139 -1.90 14.96 19.72
C TYR A 139 -3.29 15.63 19.61
N LYS A 140 -3.41 16.94 19.83
CA LYS A 140 -4.68 17.65 19.68
C LYS A 140 -5.21 17.61 18.24
N GLN A 141 -4.34 17.74 17.24
CA GLN A 141 -4.71 17.63 15.83
C GLN A 141 -5.12 16.19 15.43
N ILE A 142 -4.38 15.18 15.88
CA ILE A 142 -4.67 13.76 15.56
C ILE A 142 -5.96 13.27 16.25
N THR A 143 -6.26 13.80 17.43
CA THR A 143 -7.47 13.47 18.21
C THR A 143 -8.64 14.43 17.97
N TRP A 144 -8.52 15.38 17.05
CA TRP A 144 -9.61 16.29 16.71
C TRP A 144 -10.81 15.52 16.16
N TYR A 145 -12.00 15.75 16.72
CA TYR A 145 -13.17 14.91 16.43
C TYR A 145 -13.53 14.88 14.95
N ARG A 146 -13.33 16.00 14.24
CA ARG A 146 -13.60 16.08 12.80
C ARG A 146 -12.59 15.29 11.98
N GLY A 147 -13.09 14.54 11.01
CA GLY A 147 -12.34 13.59 10.19
C GLY A 147 -12.02 14.14 8.81
N GLY A 148 -12.27 13.36 7.76
CA GLY A 148 -12.01 13.75 6.37
C GLY A 148 -10.61 13.38 5.86
N LYS A 149 -10.07 14.17 4.94
CA LYS A 149 -8.82 13.86 4.22
C LYS A 149 -7.55 14.04 5.07
N ILE A 150 -6.57 13.18 4.84
CA ILE A 150 -5.19 13.30 5.35
C ILE A 150 -4.19 13.13 4.21
N GLY A 151 -3.02 13.74 4.32
CA GLY A 151 -1.81 13.33 3.59
C GLY A 151 -0.61 13.41 4.52
N CYS A 152 0.36 12.51 4.36
CA CYS A 152 1.55 12.48 5.20
C CYS A 152 2.82 12.28 4.38
N ALA A 153 3.96 12.65 4.96
CA ALA A 153 5.29 12.43 4.43
C ALA A 153 6.22 11.95 5.54
N LEU A 154 7.15 11.05 5.21
CA LEU A 154 8.15 10.56 6.14
C LEU A 154 9.47 11.31 5.89
N THR A 155 9.96 12.06 6.86
CA THR A 155 11.25 12.76 6.76
C THR A 155 12.27 12.15 7.71
N LYS A 156 13.46 11.82 7.20
CA LYS A 156 14.61 11.50 8.03
C LYS A 156 15.35 12.80 8.37
N CYS A 157 15.30 13.19 9.64
CA CYS A 157 15.96 14.36 10.18
C CYS A 157 17.29 13.95 10.84
N ASP A 158 18.37 13.92 10.06
CA ASP A 158 19.73 13.73 10.59
C ASP A 158 20.29 15.08 11.08
N THR A 159 20.03 15.43 12.34
CA THR A 159 20.82 16.48 13.02
C THR A 159 22.09 15.87 13.60
N THR A 160 23.15 16.67 13.79
CA THR A 160 24.46 16.20 14.28
C THR A 160 24.46 15.57 15.69
N ALA A 161 23.33 15.60 16.41
CA ALA A 161 23.16 14.96 17.72
C ALA A 161 22.15 13.80 17.75
N ILE A 162 21.15 13.76 16.86
CA ILE A 162 20.06 12.75 16.93
C ILE A 162 19.59 12.40 15.51
N LYS A 163 19.47 11.09 15.22
CA LYS A 163 18.90 10.54 13.98
C LYS A 163 17.46 10.07 14.22
N ASN A 164 16.48 10.84 13.77
CA ASN A 164 15.07 10.51 13.93
C ASN A 164 14.32 10.48 12.60
N TYR A 165 13.31 9.64 12.54
CA TYR A 165 12.24 9.70 11.54
C TYR A 165 11.08 10.53 12.10
N THR A 166 10.60 11.46 11.29
CA THR A 166 9.44 12.29 11.56
C THR A 166 8.38 11.99 10.50
N LEU A 167 7.24 11.44 10.92
CA LEU A 167 6.04 11.39 10.10
C LEU A 167 5.32 12.72 10.27
N THR A 168 5.33 13.56 9.23
CA THR A 168 4.54 14.78 9.14
C THR A 168 3.20 14.44 8.49
N CYS A 169 2.09 14.88 9.05
CA CYS A 169 0.76 14.70 8.46
C CYS A 169 -0.02 16.01 8.46
N VAL A 170 -0.65 16.33 7.33
CA VAL A 170 -1.54 17.47 7.15
C VAL A 170 -2.98 16.96 7.02
N PHE A 171 -3.87 17.57 7.80
CA PHE A 171 -5.29 17.20 7.91
C PHE A 171 -6.15 18.27 7.27
N GLN A 172 -7.17 17.85 6.51
CA GLN A 172 -8.18 18.76 5.96
C GLN A 172 -8.91 19.53 7.06
N GLN A 173 -9.31 18.84 8.12
CA GLN A 173 -9.98 19.44 9.27
C GLN A 173 -8.94 19.90 10.30
N LYS A 174 -8.79 21.23 10.37
CA LYS A 174 -7.81 21.88 11.23
C LYS A 174 -8.35 21.98 12.65
N ALA A 175 -7.60 21.44 13.61
CA ALA A 175 -7.99 21.51 15.01
C ALA A 175 -8.03 22.95 15.52
N ASP A 176 -8.98 23.21 16.43
CA ASP A 176 -8.89 24.37 17.31
C ASP A 176 -7.95 24.01 18.47
N LEU A 177 -6.76 24.61 18.47
CA LEU A 177 -5.74 24.36 19.48
C LEU A 177 -6.04 25.09 20.80
N ASP A 178 -6.90 26.12 20.78
CA ASP A 178 -7.35 26.86 21.95
C ASP A 178 -8.58 26.21 22.61
N GLN A 179 -9.37 25.42 21.86
CA GLN A 179 -10.48 24.63 22.40
C GLN A 179 -9.99 23.55 23.39
N LYS A 180 -10.66 23.46 24.55
CA LYS A 180 -10.25 22.57 25.66
C LYS A 180 -10.38 21.07 25.42
N LEU A 181 -11.34 20.66 24.60
CA LEU A 181 -11.63 19.24 24.35
C LEU A 181 -11.61 19.03 22.84
N THR A 182 -10.73 18.15 22.38
CA THR A 182 -10.61 17.82 20.96
C THR A 182 -11.72 16.88 20.49
N TYR A 183 -12.39 16.21 21.43
CA TYR A 183 -13.52 15.32 21.20
C TYR A 183 -14.42 15.19 22.44
N ALA A 184 -15.64 14.69 22.26
CA ALA A 184 -16.59 14.42 23.33
C ALA A 184 -16.36 13.04 23.96
N SER A 185 -16.30 12.98 25.29
CA SER A 185 -16.27 11.72 26.05
C SER A 185 -17.67 11.11 26.18
N GLY A 186 -17.76 9.78 26.36
CA GLY A 186 -19.02 9.07 26.59
C GLY A 186 -19.09 7.75 25.83
N THR A 187 -20.31 7.29 25.52
CA THR A 187 -20.51 6.08 24.72
C THR A 187 -20.20 6.39 23.24
N PRO A 188 -19.37 5.59 22.55
CA PRO A 188 -19.02 5.81 21.16
C PRO A 188 -20.22 6.05 20.26
N CYS A 189 -20.07 6.95 19.28
CA CYS A 189 -21.08 7.33 18.29
C CYS A 189 -22.38 7.98 18.82
N THR A 190 -22.52 8.27 20.11
CA THR A 190 -23.74 8.89 20.68
C THR A 190 -24.04 10.28 20.09
N PHE A 191 -23.03 10.96 19.53
CA PHE A 191 -23.09 12.31 19.00
C PHE A 191 -22.55 12.38 17.55
N CYS A 192 -22.68 11.31 16.76
CA CYS A 192 -22.55 11.43 15.31
C CYS A 192 -23.66 12.35 14.76
N ALA A 193 -23.39 13.05 13.66
CA ALA A 193 -24.41 13.86 12.99
C ALA A 193 -25.54 12.97 12.42
N SER A 194 -26.71 13.55 12.15
CA SER A 194 -27.82 12.83 11.50
C SER A 194 -27.49 12.38 10.06
N SER A 195 -26.48 13.00 9.45
CA SER A 195 -25.86 12.61 8.18
C SER A 195 -24.65 11.69 8.37
N GLU A 196 -24.54 10.98 9.49
CA GLU A 196 -23.45 10.04 9.80
C GLU A 196 -23.99 8.76 10.45
N THR A 197 -23.20 7.69 10.41
CA THR A 197 -23.50 6.42 11.07
C THR A 197 -22.30 5.85 11.81
N CYS A 198 -22.57 4.96 12.77
CA CYS A 198 -21.55 4.29 13.56
C CYS A 198 -21.08 3.00 12.88
N THR A 199 -19.80 2.90 12.53
CA THR A 199 -19.25 1.71 11.85
C THR A 199 -18.56 0.74 12.80
N SER A 200 -18.97 -0.54 12.77
CA SER A 200 -18.26 -1.64 13.45
C SER A 200 -17.08 -2.12 12.58
N PRO A 201 -15.91 -2.50 13.13
CA PRO A 201 -15.57 -2.62 14.56
C PRO A 201 -14.96 -1.37 15.19
N ASN A 202 -14.77 -0.29 14.44
CA ASN A 202 -14.00 0.88 14.90
C ASN A 202 -14.80 1.87 15.76
N PHE A 203 -16.14 1.82 15.74
CA PHE A 203 -17.05 2.71 16.46
C PHE A 203 -16.74 4.20 16.23
N LEU A 204 -16.55 4.57 14.96
CA LEU A 204 -16.37 5.95 14.50
C LEU A 204 -17.62 6.41 13.74
N CYS A 205 -17.87 7.72 13.78
CA CYS A 205 -18.83 8.40 12.92
C CYS A 205 -18.28 8.44 11.49
N VAL A 206 -19.11 8.03 10.54
CA VAL A 206 -18.78 8.01 9.11
C VAL A 206 -19.95 8.61 8.34
N PRO A 207 -19.73 9.53 7.37
CA PRO A 207 -20.81 10.13 6.59
C PRO A 207 -21.79 9.09 6.02
N VAL A 208 -23.08 9.42 6.05
CA VAL A 208 -24.14 8.61 5.46
C VAL A 208 -24.01 8.59 3.93
N ASP A 209 -23.41 9.58 3.27
CA ASP A 209 -23.04 9.44 1.85
C ASP A 209 -21.87 8.48 1.60
N ALA A 210 -21.13 8.11 2.66
CA ALA A 210 -20.23 6.95 2.66
C ALA A 210 -20.91 5.66 3.18
N VAL A 211 -22.16 5.73 3.66
CA VAL A 211 -22.97 4.59 4.17
C VAL A 211 -24.50 4.81 3.97
N ALA A 212 -24.99 4.86 2.72
CA ALA A 212 -26.42 5.03 2.39
C ALA A 212 -26.87 4.18 1.18
N PRO A 213 -28.17 3.77 1.12
CA PRO A 213 -28.66 2.85 0.10
C PRO A 213 -29.10 3.53 -1.21
N SER A 214 -28.33 3.28 -2.26
CA SER A 214 -28.69 3.50 -3.68
C SER A 214 -28.48 2.24 -4.55
N ALA A 215 -28.40 1.07 -3.92
CA ALA A 215 -27.80 -0.17 -4.45
C ALA A 215 -26.36 -0.03 -5.01
N PRO A 216 -25.42 0.70 -4.36
CA PRO A 216 -24.08 0.92 -4.86
C PRO A 216 -23.18 -0.27 -4.53
N THR A 217 -22.30 -0.63 -5.45
CA THR A 217 -21.34 -1.73 -5.27
C THR A 217 -20.39 -1.43 -4.11
N TYR A 218 -20.48 -2.20 -3.02
CA TYR A 218 -19.52 -2.11 -1.91
C TYR A 218 -18.14 -2.55 -2.43
N CYS A 219 -17.23 -1.59 -2.60
CA CYS A 219 -15.95 -1.83 -3.25
C CYS A 219 -14.91 -2.38 -2.26
N GLY A 220 -15.02 -3.66 -1.91
CA GLY A 220 -14.00 -4.36 -1.11
C GLY A 220 -14.55 -5.58 -0.37
N GLY A 221 -13.66 -6.53 -0.08
CA GLY A 221 -13.95 -7.70 0.77
C GLY A 221 -14.89 -8.76 0.19
N SER A 222 -15.48 -8.55 -0.99
CA SER A 222 -16.43 -9.46 -1.64
C SER A 222 -15.82 -10.14 -2.87
N VAL A 223 -16.41 -11.27 -3.28
CA VAL A 223 -16.00 -12.00 -4.49
C VAL A 223 -16.22 -11.11 -5.74
N PRO A 224 -15.23 -11.01 -6.65
CA PRO A 224 -15.39 -10.31 -7.93
C PRO A 224 -16.56 -10.83 -8.77
N THR A 225 -17.16 -9.94 -9.55
CA THR A 225 -18.35 -10.19 -10.38
C THR A 225 -18.04 -11.02 -11.62
N GLN A 226 -16.86 -10.81 -12.21
CA GLN A 226 -16.44 -11.48 -13.43
C GLN A 226 -15.23 -12.36 -13.16
N LEU A 227 -15.51 -13.57 -12.71
CA LEU A 227 -14.54 -14.65 -12.57
C LEU A 227 -14.44 -15.42 -13.89
N ILE A 228 -13.23 -15.56 -14.42
CA ILE A 228 -12.90 -16.37 -15.59
C ILE A 228 -12.10 -17.60 -15.16
N PRO A 229 -12.30 -18.77 -15.81
CA PRO A 229 -11.56 -19.97 -15.47
C PRO A 229 -10.07 -19.79 -15.76
N LEU A 230 -9.26 -20.45 -14.96
CA LEU A 230 -7.82 -20.60 -15.15
C LEU A 230 -7.53 -22.10 -15.17
N TYR A 231 -6.89 -22.59 -16.23
CA TYR A 231 -6.55 -24.00 -16.43
C TYR A 231 -5.07 -24.25 -16.17
N ARG A 232 -4.75 -25.42 -15.60
CA ARG A 232 -3.37 -25.85 -15.32
C ARG A 232 -2.86 -26.75 -16.44
N MET A 233 -1.76 -26.34 -17.08
CA MET A 233 -1.05 -27.11 -18.09
C MET A 233 0.30 -27.53 -17.52
N VAL A 234 0.63 -28.83 -17.53
CA VAL A 234 1.89 -29.36 -16.96
C VAL A 234 2.68 -30.07 -18.05
N HIS A 235 3.96 -29.69 -18.21
CA HIS A 235 4.85 -30.32 -19.18
C HIS A 235 5.26 -31.74 -18.74
N LYS A 236 5.02 -32.76 -19.57
CA LYS A 236 5.19 -34.19 -19.25
C LYS A 236 6.56 -34.55 -18.65
N THR A 237 7.64 -33.95 -19.16
CA THR A 237 9.01 -34.32 -18.81
C THR A 237 9.60 -33.47 -17.68
N THR A 238 9.37 -32.15 -17.73
CA THR A 238 9.99 -31.19 -16.80
C THR A 238 9.09 -30.88 -15.61
N SER A 239 7.79 -31.14 -15.71
CA SER A 239 6.74 -30.65 -14.81
C SER A 239 6.57 -29.13 -14.81
N ALA A 240 7.23 -28.39 -15.70
CA ALA A 240 7.02 -26.94 -15.83
C ALA A 240 5.53 -26.64 -16.03
N THR A 241 4.99 -25.69 -15.26
CA THR A 241 3.56 -25.40 -15.23
C THR A 241 3.23 -24.09 -15.93
N ILE A 242 2.23 -24.10 -16.81
CA ILE A 242 1.61 -22.91 -17.41
C ILE A 242 0.18 -22.78 -16.87
N LEU A 243 -0.21 -21.57 -16.49
CA LEU A 243 -1.58 -21.21 -16.17
C LEU A 243 -2.17 -20.40 -17.33
N THR A 244 -3.40 -20.69 -17.73
CA THR A 244 -4.02 -20.06 -18.92
C THR A 244 -5.53 -19.93 -18.78
N PRO A 245 -6.17 -18.83 -19.22
CA PRO A 245 -7.62 -18.73 -19.25
C PRO A 245 -8.27 -19.58 -20.35
N GLU A 246 -7.48 -20.06 -21.31
CA GLU A 246 -7.94 -20.93 -22.39
C GLU A 246 -7.91 -22.40 -21.96
N GLN A 247 -8.99 -23.14 -22.23
CA GLN A 247 -9.05 -24.59 -21.95
C GLN A 247 -8.17 -25.41 -22.90
N ASN A 248 -8.04 -24.99 -24.16
CA ASN A 248 -7.28 -25.67 -25.21
C ASN A 248 -6.30 -24.70 -25.87
N PRO A 249 -5.28 -24.20 -25.14
CA PRO A 249 -4.31 -23.25 -25.65
C PRO A 249 -3.39 -23.90 -26.69
N THR A 250 -2.96 -23.13 -27.69
CA THR A 250 -1.89 -23.56 -28.60
C THR A 250 -0.53 -23.42 -27.89
N LEU A 251 -0.11 -24.48 -27.20
CA LEU A 251 1.17 -24.55 -26.49
C LEU A 251 2.22 -25.36 -27.27
N ALA A 252 3.48 -25.23 -26.84
CA ALA A 252 4.55 -26.11 -27.29
C ALA A 252 4.21 -27.58 -27.00
N THR A 253 4.69 -28.48 -27.87
CA THR A 253 4.51 -29.93 -27.72
C THR A 253 5.02 -30.41 -26.37
N GLY A 254 4.21 -31.20 -25.66
CA GLY A 254 4.61 -31.84 -24.39
C GLY A 254 3.84 -31.37 -23.16
N PHE A 255 2.99 -30.35 -23.25
CA PHE A 255 2.05 -30.00 -22.17
C PHE A 255 0.83 -30.93 -22.14
N GLU A 256 0.39 -31.28 -20.93
CA GLU A 256 -0.90 -31.91 -20.66
C GLU A 256 -1.82 -30.94 -19.92
N ASN A 257 -3.08 -30.88 -20.35
CA ASN A 257 -4.12 -30.21 -19.59
C ASN A 257 -4.45 -31.04 -18.34
N LYS A 258 -4.24 -30.45 -17.15
CA LYS A 258 -4.59 -31.05 -15.85
C LYS A 258 -5.94 -30.59 -15.32
N GLY A 259 -6.72 -29.88 -16.15
CA GLY A 259 -8.08 -29.42 -15.84
C GLY A 259 -8.14 -27.99 -15.34
N LEU A 260 -9.31 -27.64 -14.81
CA LEU A 260 -9.56 -26.37 -14.15
C LEU A 260 -8.66 -26.26 -12.91
N PHE A 261 -7.88 -25.19 -12.85
CA PHE A 261 -7.07 -24.83 -11.68
C PHE A 261 -7.86 -23.97 -10.69
N GLY A 262 -8.79 -23.18 -11.20
CA GLY A 262 -9.66 -22.29 -10.44
C GLY A 262 -10.16 -21.15 -11.30
N TYR A 263 -10.43 -20.02 -10.65
CA TYR A 263 -10.90 -18.79 -11.28
C TYR A 263 -10.11 -17.57 -10.82
N VAL A 264 -9.96 -16.60 -11.73
CA VAL A 264 -9.35 -15.29 -11.48
C VAL A 264 -10.31 -14.20 -11.95
N SER A 265 -10.21 -12.97 -11.44
CA SER A 265 -11.02 -11.89 -11.98
C SER A 265 -10.49 -11.46 -13.35
N SER A 266 -11.37 -11.27 -14.33
CA SER A 266 -10.99 -10.83 -15.69
C SER A 266 -10.45 -9.40 -15.73
N SER A 267 -10.86 -8.57 -14.77
CA SER A 267 -10.53 -7.15 -14.66
C SER A 267 -10.25 -6.78 -13.20
N ALA A 268 -9.78 -5.56 -12.96
CA ALA A 268 -9.93 -4.96 -11.64
C ALA A 268 -11.43 -4.81 -11.36
N ASP A 269 -11.95 -5.50 -10.34
CA ASP A 269 -13.32 -5.37 -9.87
C ASP A 269 -13.31 -4.65 -8.52
N CYS A 270 -14.09 -3.57 -8.41
CA CYS A 270 -14.16 -2.78 -7.20
C CYS A 270 -14.58 -3.62 -5.98
N LYS A 271 -15.43 -4.66 -6.15
CA LYS A 271 -15.83 -5.60 -5.07
C LYS A 271 -14.64 -6.22 -4.33
N CYS A 272 -13.48 -6.29 -4.97
CA CYS A 272 -12.24 -6.69 -4.33
C CYS A 272 -11.13 -5.64 -4.54
N ASN A 273 -11.08 -4.66 -3.65
CA ASN A 273 -9.98 -3.67 -3.54
C ASN A 273 -8.61 -4.26 -3.15
N ARG A 274 -8.47 -5.59 -3.02
CA ARG A 274 -7.19 -6.29 -2.78
C ARG A 274 -6.69 -7.05 -4.01
N LEU A 275 -7.32 -6.86 -5.18
CA LEU A 275 -6.89 -7.45 -6.45
C LEU A 275 -5.50 -6.94 -6.87
N SER A 276 -4.66 -7.88 -7.30
CA SER A 276 -3.36 -7.64 -7.92
C SER A 276 -3.31 -8.37 -9.27
N PRO A 277 -2.69 -7.79 -10.32
CA PRO A 277 -2.57 -8.45 -11.61
C PRO A 277 -1.71 -9.71 -11.49
N LEU A 278 -2.26 -10.85 -11.93
CA LEU A 278 -1.53 -12.11 -12.04
C LEU A 278 -0.73 -12.09 -13.35
N ILE A 279 0.57 -11.89 -13.23
CA ILE A 279 1.49 -11.75 -14.36
C ILE A 279 2.16 -13.08 -14.64
N GLN A 280 2.08 -13.53 -15.90
CA GLN A 280 2.88 -14.63 -16.41
C GLN A 280 4.16 -14.10 -17.05
N MET A 281 5.30 -14.67 -16.65
CA MET A 281 6.60 -14.44 -17.28
C MET A 281 7.21 -15.77 -17.73
N SER A 282 8.01 -15.78 -18.79
CA SER A 282 8.69 -16.98 -19.30
C SER A 282 10.21 -16.82 -19.28
N ALA A 283 10.93 -17.86 -18.91
CA ALA A 283 12.39 -17.89 -18.96
C ALA A 283 12.88 -17.79 -20.41
N SER A 284 13.93 -17.00 -20.66
CA SER A 284 14.53 -16.90 -22.00
C SER A 284 15.35 -18.15 -22.31
N GLY A 285 14.93 -18.94 -23.31
CA GLY A 285 15.68 -20.09 -23.84
C GLY A 285 15.37 -21.45 -23.21
N VAL A 286 14.47 -21.53 -22.23
CA VAL A 286 13.95 -22.79 -21.66
C VAL A 286 12.44 -22.73 -21.50
N VAL A 287 11.78 -23.90 -21.53
CA VAL A 287 10.33 -24.01 -21.36
C VAL A 287 9.99 -23.99 -19.86
N ASP A 288 10.08 -22.80 -19.27
CA ASP A 288 9.72 -22.56 -17.87
C ASP A 288 9.05 -21.19 -17.66
N TYR A 289 8.13 -21.12 -16.70
CA TYR A 289 7.21 -20.01 -16.51
C TYR A 289 7.01 -19.71 -15.04
N VAL A 290 6.83 -18.43 -14.71
CA VAL A 290 6.50 -17.98 -13.36
C VAL A 290 5.24 -17.13 -13.37
N HIS A 291 4.45 -17.30 -12.32
CA HIS A 291 3.16 -16.66 -12.10
C HIS A 291 3.24 -15.84 -10.82
N VAL A 292 3.22 -14.51 -10.96
CA VAL A 292 3.58 -13.57 -9.89
C VAL A 292 2.58 -12.43 -9.75
N ILE A 293 2.57 -11.84 -8.55
CA ILE A 293 1.89 -10.59 -8.24
C ILE A 293 2.89 -9.59 -7.65
N GLY A 294 2.61 -8.30 -7.85
CA GLY A 294 3.43 -7.20 -7.32
C GLY A 294 4.73 -6.93 -8.10
N GLU A 295 5.11 -5.65 -8.16
CA GLU A 295 6.25 -5.18 -8.96
C GLU A 295 7.60 -5.71 -8.47
N GLU A 296 7.74 -5.99 -7.16
CA GLU A 296 8.92 -6.60 -6.56
C GLU A 296 9.24 -7.97 -7.19
N LYS A 297 8.23 -8.83 -7.34
CA LYS A 297 8.41 -10.16 -7.94
C LYS A 297 8.64 -10.09 -9.45
N VAL A 298 7.96 -9.19 -10.16
CA VAL A 298 8.21 -8.93 -11.58
C VAL A 298 9.66 -8.48 -11.80
N SER A 299 10.16 -7.58 -10.95
CA SER A 299 11.53 -7.07 -11.00
C SER A 299 12.56 -8.18 -10.70
N TYR A 300 12.32 -8.97 -9.65
CA TYR A 300 13.16 -10.11 -9.29
C TYR A 300 13.32 -11.13 -10.42
N TYR A 301 12.22 -11.54 -11.07
CA TYR A 301 12.29 -12.51 -12.17
C TYR A 301 12.83 -11.90 -13.47
N SER A 302 12.62 -10.59 -13.70
CA SER A 302 13.26 -9.87 -14.81
C SER A 302 14.79 -9.90 -14.72
N GLN A 303 15.35 -9.70 -13.52
CA GLN A 303 16.79 -9.85 -13.26
C GLN A 303 17.30 -11.29 -13.48
N LYS A 304 16.42 -12.28 -13.44
CA LYS A 304 16.70 -13.70 -13.72
C LYS A 304 16.41 -14.12 -15.18
N ASN A 305 16.36 -13.17 -16.11
CA ASN A 305 16.10 -13.39 -17.55
C ASN A 305 14.71 -13.99 -17.87
N TYR A 306 13.71 -13.79 -16.99
CA TYR A 306 12.32 -14.01 -17.35
C TYR A 306 11.76 -12.77 -18.03
N LYS A 307 10.96 -12.96 -19.08
CA LYS A 307 10.32 -11.89 -19.84
C LYS A 307 8.82 -11.92 -19.59
N PHE A 308 8.20 -10.75 -19.47
CA PHE A 308 6.74 -10.62 -19.41
C PHE A 308 6.11 -11.29 -20.65
N VAL A 309 5.06 -12.09 -20.42
CA VAL A 309 4.26 -12.72 -21.49
C VAL A 309 2.90 -12.06 -21.59
N ARG A 310 2.12 -12.11 -20.50
CA ARG A 310 0.77 -11.52 -20.40
C ARG A 310 0.31 -11.44 -18.95
N THR A 311 -0.66 -10.57 -18.69
CA THR A 311 -1.51 -10.65 -17.49
C THR A 311 -2.59 -11.70 -17.73
N LEU A 312 -2.79 -12.63 -16.80
CA LEU A 312 -3.80 -13.70 -16.91
C LEU A 312 -5.16 -13.32 -16.34
N GLY A 313 -5.19 -12.27 -15.50
CA GLY A 313 -6.34 -11.80 -14.74
C GLY A 313 -5.85 -11.14 -13.45
N PHE A 314 -6.73 -11.06 -12.46
CA PHE A 314 -6.44 -10.47 -11.15
C PHE A 314 -6.78 -11.46 -10.03
N VAL A 315 -5.92 -11.51 -9.02
CA VAL A 315 -5.97 -12.44 -7.86
C VAL A 315 -5.66 -11.67 -6.57
N VAL A 316 -5.70 -12.34 -5.42
CA VAL A 316 -5.34 -11.75 -4.12
C VAL A 316 -4.07 -12.38 -3.57
N SER A 317 -3.41 -11.73 -2.62
CA SER A 317 -2.13 -12.20 -2.06
C SER A 317 -2.26 -13.40 -1.12
N SER A 318 -3.41 -13.58 -0.48
CA SER A 318 -3.65 -14.60 0.56
C SER A 318 -5.11 -15.05 0.58
N PRO A 319 -5.40 -16.30 1.00
CA PRO A 319 -6.76 -16.82 1.11
C PRO A 319 -7.57 -16.02 2.15
N GLY A 320 -8.90 -16.06 2.03
CA GLY A 320 -9.83 -15.29 2.87
C GLY A 320 -10.01 -13.84 2.43
N LEU A 321 -9.09 -13.28 1.65
CA LEU A 321 -9.28 -11.96 1.04
C LEU A 321 -10.33 -12.07 -0.07
N CYS A 322 -11.36 -11.22 -0.03
CA CYS A 322 -12.41 -11.17 -1.07
C CYS A 322 -13.12 -12.50 -1.35
N GLY A 323 -13.30 -13.34 -0.32
CA GLY A 323 -13.89 -14.67 -0.46
C GLY A 323 -13.05 -15.68 -1.25
N SER A 324 -11.76 -15.41 -1.49
CA SER A 324 -10.82 -16.42 -1.99
C SER A 324 -10.70 -17.58 -0.99
N ASN A 325 -10.65 -18.79 -1.51
CA ASN A 325 -10.70 -20.04 -0.73
C ASN A 325 -9.54 -20.99 -1.06
N ALA A 326 -8.88 -20.82 -2.22
CA ALA A 326 -7.77 -21.65 -2.64
C ALA A 326 -6.44 -20.88 -2.63
N THR A 327 -5.36 -21.55 -2.22
CA THR A 327 -4.01 -21.00 -2.19
C THR A 327 -3.13 -21.76 -3.18
N VAL A 328 -2.36 -21.05 -3.99
CA VAL A 328 -1.33 -21.71 -4.82
C VAL A 328 -0.10 -21.99 -3.97
N HIS A 329 0.49 -23.17 -4.15
CA HIS A 329 1.81 -23.54 -3.65
C HIS A 329 2.76 -23.63 -4.85
N GLN A 330 3.87 -22.90 -4.76
CA GLN A 330 4.95 -22.95 -5.73
C GLN A 330 6.04 -23.91 -5.25
N PHE A 331 6.49 -24.79 -6.13
CA PHE A 331 7.65 -25.64 -5.94
C PHE A 331 8.62 -25.47 -7.12
N ILE A 332 9.91 -25.72 -6.88
CA ILE A 332 10.91 -25.88 -7.94
C ILE A 332 11.27 -27.36 -8.04
N ARG A 333 11.10 -27.94 -9.22
CA ARG A 333 11.54 -29.31 -9.53
C ARG A 333 12.95 -29.30 -10.12
N SER A 334 13.81 -30.18 -9.59
CA SER A 334 15.18 -30.39 -10.05
C SER A 334 15.99 -29.08 -10.17
N SER A 335 15.77 -28.16 -9.24
CA SER A 335 16.39 -26.83 -9.17
C SER A 335 16.13 -25.88 -10.35
N SER A 336 15.28 -26.25 -11.32
CA SER A 336 15.17 -25.54 -12.61
C SER A 336 13.76 -25.17 -13.04
N TYR A 337 12.74 -25.96 -12.71
CA TYR A 337 11.39 -25.82 -13.29
C TYR A 337 10.35 -25.47 -12.24
N ASN A 338 9.51 -24.48 -12.52
CA ASN A 338 8.45 -24.02 -11.64
C ASN A 338 7.21 -24.91 -11.76
N TYR A 339 6.78 -25.45 -10.62
CA TYR A 339 5.57 -26.25 -10.45
C TYR A 339 4.56 -25.49 -9.60
N TYR A 340 3.30 -25.48 -10.02
CA TYR A 340 2.22 -24.87 -9.25
C TYR A 340 1.09 -25.88 -9.01
N THR A 341 0.66 -25.99 -7.77
CA THR A 341 -0.57 -26.70 -7.39
C THR A 341 -1.39 -25.88 -6.41
N ALA A 342 -2.71 -26.09 -6.42
CA ALA A 342 -3.64 -25.62 -5.40
C ALA A 342 -4.41 -26.78 -4.74
N ASP A 343 -4.10 -28.01 -5.14
CA ASP A 343 -4.55 -29.22 -4.47
C ASP A 343 -3.69 -29.38 -3.20
N GLU A 344 -4.33 -29.26 -2.03
CA GLU A 344 -3.65 -29.34 -0.74
C GLU A 344 -3.11 -30.75 -0.45
N ASP A 345 -3.67 -31.82 -1.02
CA ASP A 345 -3.17 -33.18 -0.83
C ASP A 345 -1.99 -33.47 -1.76
N GLU A 346 -2.02 -32.97 -3.01
CA GLU A 346 -0.84 -32.92 -3.88
C GLU A 346 0.29 -32.12 -3.23
N ALA A 347 -0.01 -30.94 -2.67
CA ALA A 347 0.96 -30.10 -1.98
C ALA A 347 1.57 -30.80 -0.74
N LYS A 348 0.74 -31.46 0.10
CA LYS A 348 1.22 -32.26 1.25
C LYS A 348 2.16 -33.38 0.81
N LEU A 349 1.81 -34.12 -0.25
CA LEU A 349 2.64 -35.20 -0.78
C LEU A 349 3.98 -34.68 -1.33
N MET A 350 4.01 -33.48 -1.93
CA MET A 350 5.25 -32.84 -2.36
C MET A 350 6.08 -32.34 -1.18
N LEU A 351 5.46 -31.78 -0.14
CA LEU A 351 6.11 -31.31 1.08
C LEU A 351 6.76 -32.43 1.92
N GLN A 352 6.25 -33.67 1.83
CA GLN A 352 6.90 -34.84 2.44
C GLN A 352 8.26 -35.16 1.80
N ARG A 353 8.46 -34.79 0.51
CA ARG A 353 9.70 -35.01 -0.26
C ARG A 353 10.19 -36.46 -0.26
N THR A 354 9.28 -37.43 -0.19
CA THR A 354 9.56 -38.87 -0.23
C THR A 354 9.40 -39.43 -1.64
N GLY A 355 10.08 -40.54 -1.94
CA GLY A 355 9.95 -41.25 -3.22
C GLY A 355 10.17 -40.36 -4.45
N SER A 356 9.21 -40.37 -5.38
CA SER A 356 9.21 -39.55 -6.60
C SER A 356 9.19 -38.03 -6.35
N ASN A 357 8.81 -37.59 -5.14
CA ASN A 357 8.66 -36.17 -4.80
C ASN A 357 9.93 -35.54 -4.22
N THR A 358 10.99 -36.32 -3.98
CA THR A 358 12.32 -35.86 -3.51
C THR A 358 12.89 -34.68 -4.33
N ALA A 359 12.61 -34.65 -5.64
CA ALA A 359 13.08 -33.64 -6.59
C ALA A 359 12.40 -32.26 -6.47
N TYR A 360 11.31 -32.13 -5.70
CA TYR A 360 10.61 -30.86 -5.50
C TYR A 360 11.12 -30.13 -4.25
N TRP A 361 11.23 -28.81 -4.35
CA TRP A 361 11.61 -27.89 -3.29
C TRP A 361 10.53 -26.82 -3.15
N PHE A 362 9.98 -26.65 -1.96
CA PHE A 362 8.96 -25.62 -1.71
C PHE A 362 9.56 -24.21 -1.81
N VAL A 363 8.87 -23.32 -2.52
CA VAL A 363 9.27 -21.90 -2.67
C VAL A 363 8.41 -21.01 -1.79
N GLY A 364 7.08 -21.20 -1.82
CA GLY A 364 6.15 -20.34 -1.12
C GLY A 364 4.72 -20.46 -1.63
N LYS A 365 3.87 -19.53 -1.18
CA LYS A 365 2.47 -19.40 -1.59
C LYS A 365 2.31 -18.05 -2.31
N PRO A 366 2.47 -17.98 -3.66
CA PRO A 366 2.64 -16.70 -4.36
C PRO A 366 1.36 -15.87 -4.48
N PHE A 367 0.18 -16.51 -4.48
CA PHE A 367 -1.13 -15.86 -4.52
C PHE A 367 -2.25 -16.84 -4.13
N ALA A 368 -3.45 -16.29 -3.94
CA ALA A 368 -4.69 -17.02 -3.69
C ALA A 368 -5.82 -16.56 -4.62
N PHE A 369 -6.80 -17.43 -4.85
CA PHE A 369 -7.81 -17.29 -5.89
C PHE A 369 -9.11 -18.01 -5.48
N TRP A 370 -10.10 -18.05 -6.39
CA TRP A 370 -11.40 -18.67 -6.15
C TRP A 370 -11.46 -20.05 -6.82
N ALA A 371 -11.79 -21.11 -6.08
CA ALA A 371 -12.00 -22.47 -6.55
C ALA A 371 -13.45 -22.91 -6.33
#